data_AF-A0A927EZV0-F1
#
_entry.id   AF-A0A927EZV0-F1
#
_cell.length_a   1.000
_cell.length_b   1.000
_cell.length_c   1.000
_cell.angle_alpha   90.00
_cell.angle_beta   90.00
_cell.angle_gamma   90.00
#
_symmetry.space_group_name_H-M   'P 1'
#
loop_
_entity.id
_entity.type
_entity.pdbx_description
1 polymer ?
#
loop_
_entity_poly.entity_id
_entity_poly.type
_entity_poly.pdbx_seq_one_letter_code
_entity_poly.pdbx_strand_id
1 'polypeptide(L)'
;MLSLGAGVQSTALLLLAAEGVLPRLDGAIFSDTGWEPEQVYVHLERLEKEVATPAGIPVYRVSAGNIHTDALDPAHRFASMPLFVKNGDGSVGMIRRQCTDEYKLKPIKRQVRTLLGYPAGRLPRGLFAEQWVGISCDEFTRAKDSGIGYALNRHPLLELGWSRTDCLRFLARRGWQSTPKSACVGCPFHSNAQWRQMRDHQPTEWAAAVAFDHAIRSGAARGNATGSPLLGQAYLHRSCVPLDQAPVDTVTAHEWRERQGSLLDLLDPEDGPRGCSPWTCRSDDHDAESAVAA
;
A
#
# COMPACT_ATOMS: atom_id res chain seq x y z
N MET A 1 13.28 -11.45 -1.03
CA MET A 1 13.09 -10.08 -0.47
C MET A 1 11.67 -9.58 -0.72
N LEU A 2 11.11 -8.75 0.16
CA LEU A 2 9.78 -8.15 0.00
C LEU A 2 9.86 -6.69 -0.46
N SER A 3 9.08 -6.32 -1.48
CA SER A 3 8.75 -4.92 -1.78
C SER A 3 7.66 -4.45 -0.80
N LEU A 4 8.08 -3.80 0.29
CA LEU A 4 7.20 -3.41 1.38
C LEU A 4 6.57 -2.05 1.09
N GLY A 5 5.28 -2.05 0.78
CA GLY A 5 4.52 -0.82 0.63
C GLY A 5 3.89 -0.31 1.93
N ALA A 6 3.98 -1.07 3.03
CA ALA A 6 3.29 -0.82 4.30
C ALA A 6 1.75 -0.71 4.17
N GLY A 7 1.17 -1.28 3.10
CA GLY A 7 -0.27 -1.44 2.92
C GLY A 7 -0.73 -2.87 3.19
N VAL A 8 -2.03 -3.13 3.02
CA VAL A 8 -2.71 -4.41 3.31
C VAL A 8 -1.93 -5.64 2.79
N GLN A 9 -1.76 -5.77 1.48
CA GLN A 9 -1.17 -6.98 0.88
C GLN A 9 0.29 -7.20 1.30
N SER A 10 1.10 -6.13 1.31
CA SER A 10 2.51 -6.25 1.71
C SER A 10 2.68 -6.53 3.21
N THR A 11 1.78 -6.00 4.04
CA THR A 11 1.74 -6.30 5.47
C THR A 11 1.39 -7.77 5.67
N ALA A 12 0.34 -8.27 5.00
CA ALA A 12 -0.03 -9.69 5.05
C ALA A 12 1.12 -10.61 4.65
N LEU A 13 1.84 -10.30 3.55
CA LEU A 13 3.01 -11.07 3.14
C LEU A 13 4.12 -11.11 4.19
N LEU A 14 4.39 -9.99 4.86
CA LEU A 14 5.41 -9.95 5.91
C LEU A 14 5.02 -10.82 7.10
N LEU A 15 3.76 -10.74 7.55
CA LEU A 15 3.25 -11.56 8.65
C LEU A 15 3.25 -13.05 8.28
N LEU A 16 2.81 -13.41 7.06
CA LEU A 16 2.86 -14.79 6.57
C LEU A 16 4.29 -15.36 6.57
N ALA A 17 5.28 -14.55 6.18
CA ALA A 17 6.68 -14.96 6.22
C ALA A 17 7.22 -15.04 7.66
N ALA A 18 6.83 -14.11 8.53
CA ALA A 18 7.22 -14.08 9.95
C ALA A 18 6.65 -15.27 10.74
N GLU A 19 5.43 -15.69 10.43
CA GLU A 19 4.74 -16.83 11.03
C GLU A 19 5.18 -18.19 10.42
N GLY A 20 6.03 -18.18 9.40
CA GLY A 20 6.52 -19.38 8.74
C GLY A 20 5.51 -20.07 7.82
N VAL A 21 4.36 -19.44 7.53
CA VAL A 21 3.39 -19.93 6.53
C VAL A 21 3.97 -19.84 5.13
N LEU A 22 4.72 -18.77 4.86
CA LEU A 22 5.54 -18.62 3.66
C LEU A 22 7.04 -18.68 4.04
N PRO A 23 7.93 -18.98 3.08
CA PRO A 23 9.38 -18.99 3.35
C PRO A 23 9.86 -17.66 3.96
N ARG A 24 10.83 -17.74 4.88
CA ARG A 24 11.39 -16.55 5.53
C ARG A 24 12.01 -15.62 4.48
N LEU A 25 11.76 -14.32 4.62
CA LEU A 25 12.37 -13.29 3.79
C LEU A 25 13.79 -12.97 4.27
N ASP A 26 14.73 -12.76 3.34
CA ASP A 26 16.06 -12.20 3.63
C ASP A 26 16.02 -10.71 4.02
N GLY A 27 14.88 -10.06 3.75
CA GLY A 27 14.64 -8.67 4.09
C GLY A 27 13.45 -8.08 3.33
N ALA A 28 13.00 -6.93 3.81
CA ALA A 28 11.93 -6.14 3.22
C ALA A 28 12.45 -4.72 2.92
N ILE A 29 12.05 -4.13 1.79
CA ILE A 29 12.48 -2.79 1.40
C ILE A 29 11.26 -1.88 1.35
N PHE A 30 11.25 -0.86 2.19
CA PHE A 30 10.28 0.23 2.14
C PHE A 30 10.89 1.42 1.40
N SER A 31 10.22 1.88 0.34
CA SER A 31 10.66 3.05 -0.42
C SER A 31 9.88 4.28 -0.01
N ASP A 32 10.50 5.09 0.84
CA ASP A 32 9.94 6.31 1.39
C ASP A 32 9.98 7.43 0.35
N THR A 33 8.79 7.92 0.01
CA THR A 33 8.59 9.05 -0.90
C THR A 33 8.82 10.40 -0.23
N GLY A 34 9.02 10.40 1.10
CA GLY A 34 9.12 11.59 1.94
C GLY A 34 7.78 12.29 2.20
N TRP A 35 6.67 11.73 1.68
CA TRP A 35 5.34 12.33 1.79
C TRP A 35 4.23 11.27 1.91
N GLU A 36 4.52 10.18 2.61
CA GLU A 36 3.47 9.26 3.03
C GLU A 36 2.68 9.86 4.21
N PRO A 37 1.41 9.46 4.43
CA PRO A 37 0.66 9.86 5.61
C PRO A 37 1.33 9.41 6.91
N GLU A 38 1.14 10.15 8.00
CA GLU A 38 1.67 9.84 9.33
C GLU A 38 1.29 8.43 9.78
N GLN A 39 0.06 8.02 9.51
CA GLN A 39 -0.44 6.68 9.82
C GLN A 39 0.38 5.56 9.15
N VAL A 40 0.95 5.81 7.97
CA VAL A 40 1.82 4.84 7.28
C VAL A 40 3.15 4.69 8.01
N TYR A 41 3.73 5.79 8.50
CA TYR A 41 4.97 5.74 9.28
C TYR A 41 4.75 5.04 10.63
N VAL A 42 3.68 5.38 11.35
CA VAL A 42 3.30 4.71 12.61
C VAL A 42 3.07 3.21 12.38
N HIS A 43 2.35 2.84 11.31
CA HIS A 43 2.12 1.45 10.95
C HIS A 43 3.44 0.73 10.62
N LEU A 44 4.33 1.36 9.85
CA LEU A 44 5.63 0.78 9.50
C LEU A 44 6.51 0.56 10.74
N GLU A 45 6.56 1.51 11.66
CA GLU A 45 7.30 1.37 12.92
C GLU A 45 6.76 0.22 13.77
N ARG A 46 5.43 0.11 13.88
CA ARG A 46 4.79 -1.02 14.55
C ARG A 46 5.14 -2.33 13.86
N LEU A 47 5.08 -2.38 12.53
CA LEU A 47 5.36 -3.57 11.73
C LEU A 47 6.81 -4.03 11.88
N GLU A 48 7.76 -3.09 11.90
CA GLU A 48 9.17 -3.37 12.18
C GLU A 48 9.35 -3.95 13.58
N LYS A 49 8.82 -3.27 14.60
CA LYS A 49 8.98 -3.63 16.02
C LYS A 49 8.32 -4.96 16.38
N GLU A 50 7.07 -5.17 15.95
CA GLU A 50 6.24 -6.29 16.42
C GLU A 50 6.35 -7.53 15.52
N VAL A 51 6.78 -7.39 14.26
CA VAL A 51 6.79 -8.51 13.29
C VAL A 51 8.17 -8.74 12.70
N ALA A 52 8.75 -7.73 12.05
CA ALA A 52 9.97 -7.92 11.28
C ALA A 52 11.19 -8.23 12.16
N THR A 53 11.41 -7.44 13.22
CA THR A 53 12.52 -7.62 14.15
C THR A 53 12.45 -8.97 14.89
N PRO A 54 11.32 -9.38 15.50
CA PRO A 54 11.20 -10.70 16.12
C PRO A 54 11.42 -11.87 15.15
N ALA A 55 11.01 -11.73 13.89
CA ALA A 55 11.22 -12.73 12.85
C ALA A 55 12.64 -12.73 12.23
N GLY A 56 13.50 -11.79 12.64
CA GLY A 56 14.84 -11.63 12.06
C GLY A 56 14.83 -11.19 10.59
N ILE A 57 13.80 -10.46 10.16
CA ILE A 57 13.66 -9.93 8.80
C ILE A 57 14.06 -8.45 8.82
N PRO A 58 15.22 -8.07 8.26
CA PRO A 58 15.63 -6.67 8.24
C PRO A 58 14.73 -5.84 7.32
N VAL A 59 14.31 -4.66 7.79
CA VAL A 59 13.58 -3.68 6.99
C VAL A 59 14.51 -2.55 6.58
N TYR A 60 14.69 -2.41 5.27
CA TYR A 60 15.52 -1.37 4.66
C TYR A 60 14.63 -0.22 4.22
N ARG A 61 14.70 0.91 4.91
CA ARG A 61 14.06 2.16 4.48
C ARG A 61 14.98 2.90 3.51
N VAL A 62 14.52 3.12 2.28
CA VAL A 62 15.27 3.83 1.24
C VAL A 62 14.48 4.99 0.70
N SER A 63 15.16 6.04 0.25
CA SER A 63 14.51 7.24 -0.30
C SER A 63 15.25 7.78 -1.54
N ALA A 64 14.55 8.60 -2.32
CA ALA A 64 15.11 9.39 -3.42
C ALA A 64 14.99 10.91 -3.19
N GLY A 65 14.53 11.34 -2.01
CA GLY A 65 14.13 12.72 -1.74
C GLY A 65 12.68 12.79 -1.27
N ASN A 66 12.10 13.99 -1.34
CA ASN A 66 10.74 14.25 -0.92
C ASN A 66 9.91 14.72 -2.10
N ILE A 67 8.98 13.88 -2.54
CA ILE A 67 8.16 14.11 -3.74
C ILE A 67 7.37 15.43 -3.69
N HIS A 68 6.99 15.92 -2.51
CA HIS A 68 6.29 17.18 -2.37
C HIS A 68 7.21 18.37 -2.60
N THR A 69 8.36 18.42 -1.93
CA THR A 69 9.30 19.55 -2.09
C THR A 69 9.89 19.56 -3.50
N ASP A 70 10.22 18.39 -4.02
CA ASP A 70 10.80 18.21 -5.35
C ASP A 70 9.85 18.64 -6.48
N ALA A 71 8.54 18.60 -6.22
CA ALA A 71 7.52 19.07 -7.15
C ALA A 71 7.40 20.59 -7.23
N LEU A 72 7.74 21.26 -6.13
CA LEU A 72 7.66 22.71 -5.99
C LEU A 72 9.01 23.39 -6.25
N ASP A 73 10.10 22.62 -6.35
CA ASP A 73 11.44 23.14 -6.63
C ASP A 73 11.68 23.34 -8.15
N PRO A 74 11.94 24.59 -8.61
CA PRO A 74 12.31 24.86 -10.00
C PRO A 74 13.63 24.21 -10.45
N ALA A 75 14.56 23.96 -9.53
CA ALA A 75 15.83 23.32 -9.83
C ALA A 75 15.68 21.80 -10.01
N HIS A 76 14.68 21.20 -9.37
CA HIS A 76 14.46 19.76 -9.44
C HIS A 76 13.67 19.34 -10.67
N ARG A 77 14.04 18.20 -11.26
CA ARG A 77 13.25 17.61 -12.34
C ARG A 77 12.02 16.98 -11.71
N PHE A 78 10.85 17.60 -11.86
CA PHE A 78 9.59 17.03 -11.38
C PHE A 78 9.36 15.63 -11.99
N ALA A 79 9.54 14.60 -11.16
CA ALA A 79 9.10 13.25 -11.47
C ALA A 79 7.57 13.24 -11.40
N SER A 80 6.97 13.46 -12.57
CA SER A 80 5.56 13.85 -12.67
C SER A 80 4.64 12.92 -11.89
N MET A 81 4.00 13.48 -10.87
CA MET A 81 2.79 12.90 -10.29
C MET A 81 1.71 12.86 -11.39
N PRO A 82 0.80 11.87 -11.37
CA PRO A 82 -0.23 11.73 -12.38
C PRO A 82 -1.37 12.73 -12.17
N LEU A 83 -1.06 14.03 -12.28
CA LEU A 83 -2.00 15.12 -12.06
C LEU A 83 -3.06 15.15 -13.16
N PHE A 84 -4.30 15.48 -12.82
CA PHE A 84 -5.36 15.73 -13.79
C PHE A 84 -5.17 17.11 -14.41
N VAL A 85 -5.30 17.22 -15.73
CA VAL A 85 -5.09 18.49 -16.44
C VAL A 85 -6.37 18.87 -17.16
N LYS A 86 -6.87 20.08 -16.90
CA LYS A 86 -7.94 20.69 -17.69
C LYS A 86 -7.32 21.64 -18.72
N ASN A 87 -7.49 21.30 -19.99
CA ASN A 87 -6.98 22.09 -21.11
C ASN A 87 -7.90 23.28 -21.41
N GLY A 88 -7.40 24.25 -22.18
CA GLY A 88 -8.17 25.44 -22.57
C GLY A 88 -9.43 25.15 -23.39
N ASP A 89 -9.46 24.03 -24.11
CA ASP A 89 -10.62 23.54 -24.86
C ASP A 89 -11.66 22.81 -23.98
N GLY A 90 -11.39 22.70 -22.67
CA GLY A 90 -12.24 22.01 -21.70
C GLY A 90 -11.99 20.49 -21.61
N SER A 91 -11.14 19.92 -22.46
CA SER A 91 -10.76 18.51 -22.37
C SER A 91 -9.97 18.23 -21.10
N VAL A 92 -10.15 17.02 -20.54
CA VAL A 92 -9.46 16.56 -19.35
C VAL A 92 -8.51 15.43 -19.70
N GLY A 93 -7.25 15.59 -19.33
CA GLY A 93 -6.20 14.59 -19.45
C GLY A 93 -5.55 14.26 -18.10
N MET A 94 -4.58 13.35 -18.11
CA MET A 94 -3.76 13.06 -16.94
C MET A 94 -2.29 13.02 -17.33
N ILE A 95 -1.44 13.65 -16.54
CA ILE A 95 0.01 13.59 -16.74
C ILE A 95 0.49 12.14 -16.54
N ARG A 96 1.44 11.71 -17.37
CA ARG A 96 2.01 10.37 -17.25
C ARG A 96 2.68 10.20 -15.89
N ARG A 97 2.28 9.15 -15.17
CA ARG A 97 2.89 8.76 -13.89
C ARG A 97 4.38 8.44 -14.06
N GLN A 98 5.23 9.21 -13.39
CA GLN A 98 6.68 8.94 -13.30
C GLN A 98 7.15 8.71 -11.85
N CYS A 99 6.36 9.15 -10.86
CA CYS A 99 6.71 9.04 -9.44
C CYS A 99 7.04 7.62 -8.96
N THR A 100 6.38 6.58 -9.49
CA THR A 100 6.68 5.19 -9.11
C THR A 100 8.08 4.76 -9.51
N ASP A 101 8.53 5.13 -10.72
CA ASP A 101 9.87 4.72 -11.15
C ASP A 101 10.94 5.43 -10.33
N GLU A 102 10.78 6.74 -10.14
CA GLU A 102 11.76 7.62 -9.49
C GLU A 102 11.85 7.40 -7.97
N TYR A 103 10.72 7.42 -7.26
CA TYR A 103 10.71 7.35 -5.79
C TYR A 103 10.48 5.94 -5.22
N LYS A 104 10.07 4.97 -6.05
CA LYS A 104 9.88 3.58 -5.60
C LYS A 104 10.86 2.62 -6.25
N LEU A 105 10.80 2.45 -7.57
CA LEU A 105 11.57 1.40 -8.24
C LEU A 105 13.07 1.67 -8.23
N LYS A 106 13.54 2.90 -8.48
CA LYS A 106 14.98 3.22 -8.48
C LYS A 106 15.65 3.01 -7.12
N PRO A 107 15.12 3.54 -5.99
CA PRO A 107 15.69 3.27 -4.66
C PRO A 107 15.69 1.79 -4.30
N ILE A 108 14.58 1.08 -4.58
CA ILE A 108 14.48 -0.36 -4.35
C ILE A 108 15.54 -1.12 -5.15
N LYS A 109 15.67 -0.85 -6.46
CA LYS A 109 16.68 -1.50 -7.33
C LYS A 109 18.09 -1.24 -6.83
N ARG A 110 18.40 -0.01 -6.42
CA ARG A 110 19.70 0.35 -5.84
C ARG A 110 19.98 -0.46 -4.56
N GLN A 111 18.99 -0.59 -3.68
CA GLN A 111 19.13 -1.37 -2.45
C GLN A 111 19.31 -2.86 -2.72
N VAL A 112 18.50 -3.43 -3.62
CA VAL A 112 18.64 -4.84 -4.05
C VAL A 112 20.06 -5.09 -4.57
N ARG A 113 20.59 -4.20 -5.41
CA ARG A 113 21.96 -4.31 -5.92
C ARG A 113 23.02 -4.25 -4.82
N THR A 114 22.86 -3.36 -3.85
CA THR A 114 23.74 -3.29 -2.68
C THR A 114 23.71 -4.60 -1.90
N LEU A 115 22.53 -5.17 -1.67
CA LEU A 115 22.36 -6.44 -0.94
C LEU A 115 22.90 -7.65 -1.70
N LEU A 116 22.87 -7.61 -3.03
CA LEU A 116 23.54 -8.60 -3.88
C LEU A 116 25.08 -8.44 -3.88
N GLY A 117 25.64 -7.39 -3.26
CA GLY A 117 27.07 -7.11 -3.24
C GLY A 117 27.61 -6.39 -4.47
N TYR A 118 26.74 -5.93 -5.39
CA TYR A 118 27.12 -5.29 -6.65
C TYR A 118 26.40 -3.95 -6.83
N PRO A 119 26.72 -2.90 -6.04
CA PRO A 119 26.04 -1.60 -6.11
C PRO A 119 26.12 -0.97 -7.50
N ALA A 120 27.23 -1.18 -8.23
CA ALA A 120 27.44 -0.71 -9.59
C ALA A 120 27.98 -1.84 -10.50
N GLY A 121 27.97 -1.61 -11.81
CA GLY A 121 28.53 -2.54 -12.81
C GLY A 121 27.64 -3.74 -13.15
N ARG A 122 28.22 -4.68 -13.91
CA ARG A 122 27.53 -5.89 -14.39
C ARG A 122 27.46 -6.93 -13.28
N LEU A 123 26.29 -7.55 -13.09
CA LEU A 123 26.14 -8.67 -12.16
C LEU A 123 26.66 -9.97 -12.79
N PRO A 124 27.21 -10.89 -11.98
CA PRO A 124 27.47 -12.25 -12.40
C PRO A 124 26.23 -12.92 -13.00
N ARG A 125 26.44 -13.75 -14.02
CA ARG A 125 25.34 -14.50 -14.63
C ARG A 125 24.74 -15.46 -13.61
N GLY A 126 23.41 -15.46 -13.50
CA GLY A 126 22.68 -16.33 -12.56
C GLY A 126 22.55 -15.76 -11.14
N LEU A 127 23.18 -14.62 -10.84
CA LEU A 127 22.92 -13.91 -9.58
C LEU A 127 21.63 -13.07 -9.71
N PHE A 128 20.65 -13.35 -8.87
CA PHE A 128 19.37 -12.63 -8.84
C PHE A 128 18.84 -12.51 -7.41
N ALA A 129 17.92 -11.58 -7.22
CA ALA A 129 17.08 -11.49 -6.04
C ALA A 129 15.64 -11.85 -6.42
N GLU A 130 15.04 -12.78 -5.68
CA GLU A 130 13.59 -12.97 -5.70
C GLU A 130 12.92 -11.80 -4.96
N GLN A 131 11.99 -11.14 -5.63
CA GLN A 131 11.28 -9.95 -5.15
C GLN A 131 9.79 -10.23 -5.04
N TRP A 132 9.30 -10.35 -3.81
CA TRP A 132 7.88 -10.51 -3.53
C TRP A 132 7.16 -9.18 -3.70
N VAL A 133 6.07 -9.22 -4.46
CA VAL A 133 5.19 -8.07 -4.67
C VAL A 133 3.78 -8.46 -4.26
N GLY A 134 3.19 -7.72 -3.32
CA GLY A 134 1.83 -7.95 -2.83
C GLY A 134 0.77 -7.63 -3.87
N ILE A 135 0.47 -8.59 -4.74
CA ILE A 135 -0.61 -8.54 -5.73
C ILE A 135 -1.52 -9.73 -5.45
N SER A 136 -2.79 -9.47 -5.15
CA SER A 136 -3.82 -10.47 -4.89
C SER A 136 -4.60 -10.82 -6.17
N CYS A 137 -5.43 -11.86 -6.10
CA CYS A 137 -6.15 -12.40 -7.26
C CYS A 137 -7.09 -11.40 -7.93
N ASP A 138 -7.70 -10.50 -7.17
CA ASP A 138 -8.54 -9.40 -7.66
C ASP A 138 -7.75 -8.31 -8.42
N GLU A 139 -6.42 -8.36 -8.36
CA GLU A 139 -5.50 -7.44 -9.02
C GLU A 139 -4.54 -8.14 -10.00
N PHE A 140 -4.83 -9.38 -10.42
CA PHE A 140 -3.91 -10.24 -11.18
C PHE A 140 -3.35 -9.59 -12.46
N THR A 141 -4.10 -8.70 -13.12
CA THR A 141 -3.66 -7.97 -14.31
C THR A 141 -2.46 -7.03 -14.05
N ARG A 142 -2.18 -6.73 -12.77
CA ARG A 142 -1.03 -5.95 -12.32
C ARG A 142 0.22 -6.81 -12.12
N ALA A 143 0.10 -8.14 -12.08
CA ALA A 143 1.22 -9.06 -11.96
C ALA A 143 2.02 -9.04 -13.27
N LYS A 144 3.28 -8.64 -13.16
CA LYS A 144 4.18 -8.47 -14.30
C LYS A 144 5.57 -8.90 -13.89
N ASP A 145 6.29 -9.48 -14.83
CA ASP A 145 7.72 -9.69 -14.68
C ASP A 145 8.43 -8.34 -14.52
N SER A 146 9.55 -8.35 -13.80
CA SER A 146 10.34 -7.14 -13.55
C SER A 146 10.95 -6.57 -14.85
N GLY A 147 11.11 -7.42 -15.88
CA GLY A 147 11.87 -7.12 -17.09
C GLY A 147 13.39 -6.98 -16.85
N ILE A 148 13.89 -7.37 -15.68
CA ILE A 148 15.27 -7.15 -15.24
C ILE A 148 15.89 -8.48 -14.83
N GLY A 149 17.00 -8.86 -15.47
CA GLY A 149 17.59 -10.20 -15.31
C GLY A 149 18.07 -10.57 -13.90
N TYR A 150 18.24 -9.60 -12.99
CA TYR A 150 18.65 -9.84 -11.60
C TYR A 150 17.51 -9.70 -10.59
N ALA A 151 16.29 -9.39 -11.01
CA ALA A 151 15.15 -9.23 -10.12
C ALA A 151 14.01 -10.14 -10.61
N LEU A 152 13.73 -11.23 -9.91
CA LEU A 152 12.63 -12.12 -10.26
C LEU A 152 11.42 -11.77 -9.43
N ASN A 153 10.35 -11.27 -10.06
CA ASN A 153 9.13 -10.98 -9.33
C ASN A 153 8.43 -12.28 -8.96
N ARG A 154 7.97 -12.37 -7.72
CA ARG A 154 7.12 -13.45 -7.21
C ARG A 154 5.86 -12.87 -6.58
N HIS A 155 4.76 -13.59 -6.70
CA HIS A 155 3.43 -13.13 -6.28
C HIS A 155 2.76 -14.15 -5.34
N PRO A 156 3.22 -14.28 -4.09
CA PRO A 156 2.75 -15.36 -3.21
C PRO A 156 1.25 -15.31 -2.90
N LEU A 157 0.63 -14.12 -2.89
CA LEU A 157 -0.81 -14.01 -2.69
C LEU A 157 -1.61 -14.60 -3.86
N LEU A 158 -1.09 -14.56 -5.10
CA LEU A 158 -1.69 -15.26 -6.23
C LEU A 158 -1.51 -16.78 -6.09
N GLU A 159 -0.33 -17.22 -5.65
CA GLU A 159 -0.03 -18.63 -5.40
C GLU A 159 -0.96 -19.22 -4.31
N LEU A 160 -1.31 -18.41 -3.30
CA LEU A 160 -2.26 -18.77 -2.24
C LEU A 160 -3.73 -18.62 -2.64
N GLY A 161 -4.04 -18.02 -3.79
CA GLY A 161 -5.42 -17.72 -4.19
C GLY A 161 -6.09 -16.61 -3.37
N TRP A 162 -5.33 -15.75 -2.69
CA TRP A 162 -5.87 -14.73 -1.81
C TRP A 162 -6.32 -13.49 -2.56
N SER A 163 -7.52 -13.02 -2.23
CA SER A 163 -8.01 -11.68 -2.57
C SER A 163 -7.50 -10.62 -1.58
N ARG A 164 -7.69 -9.34 -1.91
CA ARG A 164 -7.45 -8.25 -0.96
C ARG A 164 -8.32 -8.39 0.30
N THR A 165 -9.54 -8.90 0.19
CA THR A 165 -10.44 -9.14 1.33
C THR A 165 -9.91 -10.23 2.25
N ASP A 166 -9.35 -11.31 1.70
CA ASP A 166 -8.72 -12.37 2.50
C ASP A 166 -7.53 -11.82 3.29
N CYS A 167 -6.73 -10.94 2.67
CA CYS A 167 -5.65 -10.23 3.36
C CYS A 167 -6.19 -9.39 4.53
N LEU A 168 -7.31 -8.68 4.34
CA LEU A 168 -7.92 -7.89 5.41
C LEU A 168 -8.41 -8.77 6.57
N ARG A 169 -9.11 -9.88 6.27
CA ARG A 169 -9.56 -10.82 7.32
C ARG A 169 -8.37 -11.41 8.08
N PHE A 170 -7.35 -11.84 7.34
CA PHE A 170 -6.11 -12.37 7.93
C PHE A 170 -5.43 -11.38 8.89
N LEU A 171 -5.32 -10.12 8.47
CA LEU A 171 -4.75 -9.04 9.28
C LEU A 171 -5.62 -8.70 10.49
N ALA A 172 -6.94 -8.62 10.32
CA ALA A 172 -7.87 -8.32 11.40
C ALA A 172 -7.78 -9.35 12.53
N ARG A 173 -7.73 -10.65 12.21
CA ARG A 173 -7.56 -11.73 13.19
C ARG A 173 -6.26 -11.65 13.99
N ARG A 174 -5.29 -10.84 13.55
CA ARG A 174 -3.98 -10.63 14.18
C ARG A 174 -3.83 -9.24 14.81
N GLY A 175 -4.92 -8.46 14.90
CA GLY A 175 -4.88 -7.10 15.44
C GLY A 175 -4.27 -6.06 14.48
N TRP A 176 -4.34 -6.31 13.18
CA TRP A 176 -3.85 -5.41 12.11
C TRP A 176 -4.98 -4.86 11.25
N GLN A 177 -6.21 -4.76 11.78
CA GLN A 177 -7.37 -4.24 11.04
C GLN A 177 -7.20 -2.78 10.58
N SER A 178 -6.37 -1.98 11.27
CA SER A 178 -6.11 -0.57 10.96
C SER A 178 -4.98 -0.36 9.94
N THR A 179 -4.67 -1.37 9.12
CA THR A 179 -3.59 -1.24 8.12
C THR A 179 -3.96 -0.19 7.06
N PRO A 180 -3.17 0.88 6.91
CA PRO A 180 -3.49 1.96 5.99
C PRO A 180 -3.37 1.51 4.52
N LYS A 181 -4.00 2.25 3.62
CA LYS A 181 -3.73 2.14 2.19
C LYS A 181 -2.47 2.95 1.88
N SER A 182 -1.52 2.37 1.16
CA SER A 182 -0.24 3.00 0.87
C SER A 182 -0.33 3.96 -0.32
N ALA A 183 -0.58 5.23 -0.01
CA ALA A 183 -0.54 6.31 -0.98
C ALA A 183 -0.10 7.61 -0.29
N CYS A 184 0.78 8.35 -0.96
CA CYS A 184 1.27 9.66 -0.51
C CYS A 184 0.10 10.63 -0.24
N VAL A 185 0.32 11.61 0.64
CA VAL A 185 -0.69 12.62 1.02
C VAL A 185 -1.36 13.27 -0.20
N GLY A 186 -0.57 13.79 -1.16
CA GLY A 186 -1.12 14.40 -2.38
C GLY A 186 -1.34 13.44 -3.55
N CYS A 187 -1.53 12.13 -3.36
CA CYS A 187 -1.67 11.20 -4.48
C CYS A 187 -2.98 11.45 -5.28
N PRO A 188 -2.94 11.72 -6.60
CA PRO A 188 -4.16 11.93 -7.40
C PRO A 188 -5.06 10.68 -7.52
N PHE A 189 -4.57 9.51 -7.10
CA PHE A 189 -5.32 8.26 -7.12
C PHE A 189 -6.10 7.97 -5.82
N HIS A 190 -6.12 8.91 -4.87
CA HIS A 190 -7.05 8.82 -3.75
C HIS A 190 -8.49 8.82 -4.24
N SER A 191 -9.30 7.92 -3.70
CA SER A 191 -10.75 7.94 -3.90
C SER A 191 -11.40 9.08 -3.10
N ASN A 192 -12.65 9.42 -3.41
CA ASN A 192 -13.44 10.36 -2.61
C ASN A 192 -13.49 9.96 -1.13
N ALA A 193 -13.58 8.66 -0.82
CA ALA A 193 -13.55 8.17 0.56
C ALA A 193 -12.23 8.44 1.26
N GLN A 194 -11.10 8.30 0.55
CA GLN A 194 -9.78 8.62 1.10
C GLN A 194 -9.61 10.12 1.34
N TRP A 195 -10.08 10.95 0.40
CA TRP A 195 -10.05 12.40 0.57
C TRP A 195 -10.90 12.86 1.76
N ARG A 196 -12.12 12.33 1.92
CA ARG A 196 -12.96 12.59 3.10
C ARG A 196 -12.28 12.15 4.39
N GLN A 197 -11.75 10.92 4.41
CA GLN A 197 -11.07 10.40 5.60
C GLN A 197 -9.87 11.26 6.00
N MET A 198 -9.12 11.78 5.03
CA MET A 198 -8.05 12.75 5.28
C MET A 198 -8.59 14.10 5.77
N ARG A 199 -9.60 14.67 5.12
CA ARG A 199 -10.25 15.93 5.54
C ARG A 199 -10.77 15.86 6.98
N ASP A 200 -11.46 14.77 7.31
CA ASP A 200 -12.24 14.66 8.54
C ASP A 200 -11.38 14.20 9.74
N HIS A 201 -10.26 13.49 9.49
CA HIS A 201 -9.44 12.89 10.55
C HIS A 201 -7.96 13.28 10.55
N GLN A 202 -7.46 13.91 9.47
CA GLN A 202 -6.05 14.27 9.30
C GLN A 202 -5.94 15.73 8.79
N PRO A 203 -6.40 16.73 9.56
CA PRO A 203 -6.56 18.11 9.08
C PRO A 203 -5.24 18.76 8.61
N THR A 204 -4.12 18.41 9.24
CA THR A 204 -2.79 18.89 8.82
C THR A 204 -2.40 18.36 7.44
N GLU A 205 -2.62 17.06 7.19
CA GLU A 205 -2.34 16.45 5.89
C GLU A 205 -3.30 16.95 4.81
N TRP A 206 -4.58 17.13 5.16
CA TRP A 206 -5.57 17.73 4.27
C TRP A 206 -5.16 19.14 3.85
N ALA A 207 -4.75 19.98 4.81
CA ALA A 207 -4.27 21.33 4.51
C ALA A 207 -3.03 21.31 3.61
N ALA A 208 -2.10 20.38 3.83
CA ALA A 208 -0.92 20.20 2.99
C ALA A 208 -1.30 19.76 1.56
N ALA A 209 -2.24 18.83 1.41
CA ALA A 209 -2.73 18.38 0.10
C ALA A 209 -3.44 19.51 -0.66
N VAL A 210 -4.26 20.31 0.01
CA VAL A 210 -4.94 21.49 -0.59
C VAL A 210 -3.91 22.54 -1.01
N ALA A 211 -2.96 22.88 -0.14
CA ALA A 211 -1.90 23.83 -0.48
C ALA A 211 -1.09 23.37 -1.70
N PHE A 212 -0.76 22.07 -1.76
CA PHE A 212 -0.09 21.48 -2.91
C PHE A 212 -0.94 21.56 -4.20
N ASP A 213 -2.24 21.24 -4.14
CA ASP A 213 -3.15 21.37 -5.30
C ASP A 213 -3.18 22.79 -5.88
N HIS A 214 -3.17 23.81 -5.03
CA HIS A 214 -3.08 25.19 -5.49
C HIS A 214 -1.71 25.51 -6.10
N ALA A 215 -0.62 25.06 -5.48
CA ALA A 215 0.74 25.37 -5.93
C ALA A 215 1.07 24.75 -7.30
N ILE A 216 0.55 23.56 -7.60
CA ILE A 216 0.81 22.87 -8.87
C ILE A 216 -0.08 23.34 -10.03
N ARG A 217 -0.98 24.32 -9.83
CA ARG A 217 -2.00 24.70 -10.81
C ARG A 217 -1.43 24.99 -12.19
N SER A 218 -0.29 25.67 -12.26
CA SER A 218 0.41 26.02 -13.51
C SER A 218 1.36 24.93 -14.00
N GLY A 219 1.25 23.70 -13.49
CA GLY A 219 2.17 22.60 -13.77
C GLY A 219 3.46 22.65 -12.96
N ALA A 220 4.45 21.88 -13.39
CA ALA A 220 5.72 21.73 -12.68
C ALA A 220 6.50 23.05 -12.62
N ALA A 221 7.02 23.39 -11.44
CA ALA A 221 7.82 24.60 -11.21
C ALA A 221 8.98 24.75 -12.20
N ARG A 222 9.69 23.66 -12.47
CA ARG A 222 10.77 23.64 -13.48
C ARG A 222 10.28 23.91 -14.90
N GLY A 223 9.14 23.33 -15.31
CA GLY A 223 8.58 23.56 -16.64
C GLY A 223 8.30 25.04 -16.89
N ASN A 224 7.77 25.71 -15.87
CA ASN A 224 7.55 27.16 -15.88
C ASN A 224 8.87 27.93 -15.96
N ALA A 225 9.87 27.56 -15.15
CA ALA A 225 11.18 28.21 -15.16
C ALA A 225 11.96 28.01 -16.48
N THR A 226 11.80 26.88 -17.16
CA THR A 226 12.49 26.58 -18.43
C THR A 226 11.72 27.00 -19.69
N GLY A 227 10.60 27.72 -19.55
CA GLY A 227 9.83 28.24 -20.69
C GLY A 227 8.93 27.21 -21.39
N SER A 228 8.63 26.09 -20.73
CA SER A 228 7.71 25.05 -21.22
C SER A 228 6.56 24.84 -20.22
N PRO A 229 5.72 25.87 -19.99
CA PRO A 229 4.62 25.78 -19.03
C PRO A 229 3.56 24.79 -19.50
N LEU A 230 2.77 24.30 -18.55
CA LEU A 230 1.62 23.45 -18.86
C LEU A 230 0.59 24.27 -19.67
N LEU A 231 0.10 23.70 -20.78
CA LEU A 231 -0.92 24.34 -21.65
C LEU A 231 -2.35 24.31 -21.05
N GLY A 232 -2.47 24.01 -19.76
CA GLY A 232 -3.71 23.83 -19.03
C GLY A 232 -3.46 23.96 -17.52
N GLN A 233 -4.45 23.56 -16.74
CA GLN A 233 -4.40 23.65 -15.28
C GLN A 233 -4.35 22.27 -14.66
N ALA A 234 -3.37 22.01 -13.79
CA ALA A 234 -3.19 20.72 -13.13
C ALA A 234 -3.89 20.67 -11.77
N TYR A 235 -4.56 19.56 -11.45
CA TYR A 235 -5.37 19.29 -10.25
C TYR A 235 -5.04 17.91 -9.67
N LEU A 236 -5.20 17.74 -8.36
CA LEU A 236 -5.15 16.45 -7.67
C LEU A 236 -6.44 15.65 -7.86
N HIS A 237 -7.59 16.31 -7.95
CA HIS A 237 -8.89 15.64 -8.05
C HIS A 237 -9.37 15.51 -9.50
N ARG A 238 -9.97 14.35 -9.82
CA ARG A 238 -10.45 14.00 -11.17
C ARG A 238 -11.50 14.93 -11.77
N SER A 239 -12.19 15.72 -10.95
CA SER A 239 -13.17 16.70 -11.42
C SER A 239 -12.53 17.98 -11.95
N CYS A 240 -11.21 18.13 -11.83
CA CYS A 240 -10.47 19.32 -12.23
C CYS A 240 -11.02 20.61 -11.64
N VAL A 241 -11.31 20.57 -10.33
CA VAL A 241 -11.61 21.74 -9.49
C VAL A 241 -10.67 21.70 -8.28
N PRO A 242 -10.40 22.83 -7.63
CA PRO A 242 -9.55 22.88 -6.44
C PRO A 242 -9.95 21.82 -5.40
N LEU A 243 -8.98 21.20 -4.75
CA LEU A 243 -9.25 20.04 -3.87
C LEU A 243 -10.24 20.37 -2.73
N ASP A 244 -10.17 21.58 -2.19
CA ASP A 244 -11.07 22.14 -1.18
C ASP A 244 -12.51 22.38 -1.68
N GLN A 245 -12.71 22.42 -3.00
CA GLN A 245 -13.99 22.58 -3.68
C GLN A 245 -14.46 21.30 -4.39
N ALA A 246 -13.62 20.26 -4.37
CA ALA A 246 -13.91 19.01 -5.05
C ALA A 246 -15.13 18.32 -4.41
N PRO A 247 -15.95 17.60 -5.20
CA PRO A 247 -17.11 16.86 -4.70
C PRO A 247 -16.66 15.57 -4.03
N VAL A 248 -15.83 15.69 -2.99
CA VAL A 248 -15.29 14.57 -2.22
C VAL A 248 -16.38 13.90 -1.40
N ASP A 249 -17.50 14.57 -1.13
CA ASP A 249 -18.66 13.99 -0.43
C ASP A 249 -19.56 13.09 -1.29
N THR A 250 -19.38 13.13 -2.62
CA THR A 250 -20.13 12.25 -3.51
C THR A 250 -19.71 10.79 -3.28
N VAL A 251 -20.64 9.97 -2.82
CA VAL A 251 -20.47 8.52 -2.65
C VAL A 251 -20.73 7.83 -3.99
N THR A 252 -19.77 7.07 -4.47
CA THR A 252 -19.88 6.38 -5.77
C THR A 252 -20.66 5.07 -5.64
N ALA A 253 -21.24 4.57 -6.73
CA ALA A 253 -21.92 3.26 -6.74
C ALA A 253 -20.96 2.10 -6.38
N HIS A 254 -19.67 2.22 -6.69
CA HIS A 254 -18.66 1.26 -6.25
C HIS A 254 -18.53 1.28 -4.72
N GLU A 255 -18.38 2.46 -4.14
CA GLU A 255 -18.26 2.62 -2.70
C GLU A 255 -19.52 2.13 -1.96
N TRP A 256 -20.70 2.38 -2.49
CA TRP A 256 -21.95 1.84 -1.94
C TRP A 256 -21.94 0.30 -1.88
N ARG A 257 -21.46 -0.37 -2.93
CA ARG A 257 -21.33 -1.83 -2.94
C ARG A 257 -20.34 -2.34 -1.90
N GLU A 258 -19.21 -1.65 -1.72
CA GLU A 258 -18.22 -2.02 -0.70
C GLU A 258 -18.76 -1.88 0.73
N ARG A 259 -19.65 -0.90 0.98
CA ARG A 259 -20.28 -0.69 2.30
C ARG A 259 -21.30 -1.76 2.67
N GLN A 260 -21.87 -2.46 1.69
CA GLN A 260 -22.96 -3.40 1.93
C GLN A 260 -22.49 -4.76 2.49
N GLY A 261 -21.18 -5.00 2.59
CA GLY A 261 -20.60 -6.25 3.09
C GLY A 261 -20.97 -7.46 2.24
N SER A 262 -20.25 -8.57 2.40
CA SER A 262 -20.70 -9.86 1.87
C SER A 262 -21.46 -10.62 2.94
N LEU A 263 -22.52 -11.36 2.58
CA LEU A 263 -23.16 -12.32 3.49
C LEU A 263 -22.14 -13.33 4.05
N LEU A 264 -21.08 -13.63 3.29
CA LEU A 264 -19.96 -14.48 3.73
C LEU A 264 -19.17 -13.87 4.91
N ASP A 265 -19.09 -12.54 5.02
CA ASP A 265 -18.41 -11.88 6.14
C ASP A 265 -19.24 -11.98 7.44
N LEU A 266 -20.56 -12.25 7.34
CA LEU A 266 -21.45 -12.53 8.46
C LEU A 266 -21.51 -14.03 8.83
N LEU A 267 -21.04 -14.90 7.93
CA LEU A 267 -21.13 -16.35 8.05
C LEU A 267 -19.79 -17.01 8.41
N ASP A 268 -18.74 -16.24 8.72
CA ASP A 268 -17.43 -16.77 9.14
C ASP A 268 -17.60 -17.54 10.47
N PRO A 269 -17.58 -18.89 10.49
CA PRO A 269 -18.06 -19.66 11.64
C PRO A 269 -17.04 -19.79 12.79
N GLU A 270 -15.87 -19.17 12.71
CA GLU A 270 -14.77 -19.49 13.63
C GLU A 270 -14.73 -18.67 14.94
N ASP A 271 -15.67 -17.76 15.16
CA ASP A 271 -15.81 -17.04 16.45
C ASP A 271 -17.18 -17.30 17.10
N GLY A 272 -17.54 -18.57 17.26
CA GLY A 272 -18.49 -18.97 18.29
C GLY A 272 -17.73 -19.43 19.53
N PRO A 273 -18.02 -18.94 20.77
CA PRO A 273 -17.68 -19.75 21.94
C PRO A 273 -18.26 -21.15 21.70
N ARG A 274 -17.58 -22.21 22.18
CA ARG A 274 -18.13 -23.58 22.15
C ARG A 274 -19.45 -23.61 22.92
N GLY A 275 -20.49 -23.17 22.25
CA GLY A 275 -21.82 -22.93 22.76
C GLY A 275 -22.65 -24.09 22.31
N CYS A 276 -23.08 -24.86 23.30
CA CYS A 276 -24.09 -25.91 23.22
C CYS A 276 -25.10 -25.65 22.08
N SER A 277 -24.94 -26.39 20.98
CA SER A 277 -25.99 -26.52 19.98
C SER A 277 -27.12 -27.37 20.56
N PRO A 278 -28.40 -27.01 20.37
CA PRO A 278 -29.54 -27.81 20.83
C PRO A 278 -29.60 -29.22 20.21
N TRP A 279 -28.74 -29.51 19.23
CA TRP A 279 -28.67 -30.79 18.51
C TRP A 279 -27.40 -31.59 18.80
N THR A 280 -26.48 -31.07 19.61
CA THR A 280 -25.25 -31.76 20.01
C THR A 280 -24.90 -31.45 21.47
N CYS A 281 -25.80 -31.81 22.39
CA CYS A 281 -25.35 -32.22 23.72
C CYS A 281 -24.89 -33.67 23.61
N ARG A 282 -23.57 -33.91 23.70
CA ARG A 282 -23.12 -35.22 24.17
C ARG A 282 -23.49 -35.27 25.65
N SER A 283 -24.41 -36.15 26.02
CA SER A 283 -24.53 -36.60 27.40
C SER A 283 -23.19 -37.21 27.79
N ASP A 284 -22.47 -36.57 28.71
CA ASP A 284 -21.29 -37.16 29.32
C ASP A 284 -21.75 -38.35 30.17
N ASP A 285 -21.59 -39.56 29.62
CA ASP A 285 -21.49 -40.78 30.43
C ASP A 285 -20.13 -40.71 31.14
N HIS A 286 -20.14 -40.14 32.35
CA HIS A 286 -19.05 -40.33 33.30
C HIS A 286 -19.35 -41.58 34.12
N ASP A 287 -18.71 -42.68 33.69
CA ASP A 287 -18.35 -43.79 34.55
C ASP A 287 -17.66 -43.26 35.82
N ALA A 288 -18.37 -43.31 36.94
CA ALA A 288 -17.80 -43.13 38.26
C ALA A 288 -17.44 -44.51 38.83
N GLU A 289 -16.22 -44.96 38.53
CA GLU A 289 -15.58 -46.07 39.23
C GLU A 289 -14.54 -45.53 40.24
N SER A 290 -14.45 -46.22 41.39
CA SER A 290 -13.62 -45.98 42.60
C SER A 290 -14.28 -45.08 43.67
N ALA A 291 -14.36 -45.42 44.96
CA ALA A 291 -13.76 -46.51 45.72
C ALA A 291 -14.53 -46.77 47.04
N VAL A 292 -14.57 -48.05 47.42
CA VAL A 292 -14.42 -48.65 48.77
C VAL A 292 -14.39 -47.70 49.98
N ALA A 293 -15.35 -47.85 50.90
CA ALA A 293 -15.11 -47.93 52.35
C ALA A 293 -16.39 -48.39 53.11
N ALA A 294 -16.18 -49.33 54.04
CA ALA A 294 -17.08 -49.98 55.01
C ALA A 294 -17.98 -51.12 54.48
#